data_AF-A0A7K0A5S6-F1
#
_entry.id   AF-A0A7K0A5S6-F1
#
_cell.length_a   1.000
_cell.length_b   1.000
_cell.length_c   1.000
_cell.angle_alpha   90.00
_cell.angle_beta   90.00
_cell.angle_gamma   90.00
#
_symmetry.space_group_name_H-M   'P 1'
#
loop_
_entity.id
_entity.type
_entity.pdbx_description
1 polymer ?
#
loop_
_entity_poly.entity_id
_entity_poly.type
_entity_poly.pdbx_seq_one_letter_code
_entity_poly.pdbx_strand_id
1 'polypeptide(L)' 'MKAHTVYKTFNTSERREFVRITEDAQRAVDESGIEEGVVLVSAMHITAGVWVNDQVSKSGVARRETR' A
#
# COMPACT_ATOMS: atom_id res chain seq x y z
N MET A 1 -8.40 -2.33 -24.79
CA MET A 1 -7.78 -2.64 -23.48
C MET A 1 -7.89 -1.38 -22.64
N LYS A 2 -8.58 -1.44 -21.49
CA LYS A 2 -8.64 -0.30 -20.55
C LYS A 2 -7.42 -0.37 -19.64
N ALA A 3 -6.87 0.79 -19.27
CA ALA A 3 -5.82 0.92 -18.28
C ALA A 3 -6.17 2.08 -17.36
N HIS A 4 -5.88 1.92 -16.07
CA HIS A 4 -6.12 2.92 -15.04
C HIS A 4 -4.88 3.01 -14.15
N THR A 5 -4.40 4.22 -13.90
CA THR A 5 -3.18 4.47 -13.15
C THR A 5 -3.44 5.55 -12.11
N VAL A 6 -3.11 5.27 -10.86
CA VAL A 6 -3.23 6.20 -9.74
C VAL A 6 -1.89 6.28 -9.02
N TYR A 7 -1.49 7.48 -8.64
CA TYR A 7 -0.32 7.72 -7.80
C TYR A 7 -0.75 8.03 -6.37
N LYS A 8 -0.06 7.44 -5.40
CA LYS A 8 -0.23 7.72 -3.98
C LYS A 8 1.10 8.15 -3.38
N THR A 9 1.05 9.28 -2.68
CA THR A 9 2.19 9.85 -1.98
C THR A 9 2.01 9.66 -0.49
N PHE A 10 3.05 9.17 0.18
CA PHE A 10 3.07 8.96 1.61
C PHE A 10 4.21 9.77 2.21
N ASN A 11 3.94 10.43 3.34
CA ASN A 11 4.96 11.08 4.16
C ASN A 11 4.92 10.43 5.54
N THR A 12 5.88 9.55 5.81
CA THR A 12 5.95 8.78 7.06
C THR A 12 6.61 9.60 8.15
N SER A 13 6.12 9.46 9.37
CA SER A 13 6.66 10.17 10.54
C SER A 13 7.94 9.53 11.08
N GLU A 14 8.10 8.23 10.84
CA GLU A 14 9.21 7.42 11.31
C GLU A 14 10.06 6.91 10.14
N ARG A 15 11.32 6.55 10.42
CA ARG A 15 12.22 5.95 9.44
C ARG A 15 11.72 4.59 8.91
N ARG A 16 10.98 3.85 9.73
CA ARG A 16 10.34 2.57 9.39
C ARG A 16 8.90 2.62 9.86
N GLU A 17 7.97 2.65 8.92
CA GLU A 17 6.54 2.73 9.21
C GLU A 17 5.76 1.80 8.27
N PHE A 18 4.80 1.06 8.82
CA PHE A 18 3.85 0.30 8.02
C PHE A 18 2.60 1.13 7.77
N VAL A 19 2.40 1.50 6.50
CA VAL A 19 1.20 2.20 6.02
C VAL A 19 0.30 1.19 5.35
N ARG A 20 -0.95 1.10 5.80
CA ARG A 20 -1.95 0.22 5.20
C ARG A 20 -2.63 0.94 4.04
N ILE A 21 -2.62 0.31 2.86
CA ILE A 21 -3.11 0.88 1.60
C ILE A 21 -4.22 0.03 0.95
N THR A 22 -4.84 -0.89 1.70
CA THR A 22 -5.84 -1.82 1.18
C THR A 22 -7.04 -1.08 0.58
N GLU A 23 -7.58 -0.07 1.26
CA GLU A 23 -8.68 0.76 0.75
C GLU A 23 -8.23 1.63 -0.43
N ASP A 24 -6.96 2.05 -0.44
CA ASP A 24 -6.43 2.83 -1.55
C ASP A 24 -6.37 2.01 -2.84
N ALA A 25 -5.93 0.76 -2.72
CA ALA A 25 -5.91 -0.19 -3.83
C ALA A 25 -7.34 -0.56 -4.27
N GLN A 26 -8.24 -0.87 -3.34
CA GLN A 26 -9.63 -1.20 -3.66
C GLN A 26 -10.32 -0.05 -4.39
N ARG A 27 -10.17 1.19 -3.92
CA ARG A 27 -10.77 2.35 -4.58
C ARG A 27 -10.22 2.55 -6.00
N ALA A 28 -8.93 2.30 -6.23
CA ALA A 28 -8.36 2.36 -7.58
C ALA A 28 -8.91 1.26 -8.51
N VAL A 29 -9.23 0.08 -7.96
CA VAL A 29 -9.92 -1.00 -8.69
C VAL A 29 -11.35 -0.57 -9.03
N ASP A 30 -12.10 -0.06 -8.06
CA ASP A 30 -13.48 0.40 -8.25
C ASP A 30 -13.56 1.53 -9.30
N GLU A 31 -12.66 2.51 -9.21
CA GLU A 31 -12.55 3.64 -10.16
C GLU A 31 -12.13 3.19 -11.56
N SER A 32 -11.43 2.05 -11.71
CA SER A 32 -11.00 1.54 -13.00
C SER A 32 -12.17 1.01 -13.87
N GLY A 33 -13.24 0.54 -13.23
CA GLY A 33 -14.36 -0.15 -13.90
C GLY A 33 -13.93 -1.40 -14.69
N ILE A 34 -12.82 -2.04 -14.31
CA ILE A 34 -12.33 -3.30 -14.88
C ILE A 34 -12.89 -4.45 -14.03
N GLU A 35 -13.74 -5.29 -14.63
CA GLU A 35 -14.37 -6.42 -13.94
C GLU A 35 -13.41 -7.61 -13.80
N GLU A 36 -12.60 -7.88 -14.83
CA GLU A 36 -11.60 -8.96 -14.83
C GLU A 36 -10.26 -8.43 -15.35
N GLY A 37 -9.18 -8.63 -14.59
CA GLY A 37 -7.87 -8.12 -14.95
C GLY A 37 -6.79 -8.34 -13.89
N VAL A 38 -5.72 -7.57 -13.99
CA VAL A 38 -4.57 -7.60 -13.08
C VAL A 38 -4.34 -6.20 -12.52
N VAL A 39 -4.01 -6.13 -11.23
CA VAL A 39 -3.60 -4.91 -10.55
C VAL A 39 -2.13 -5.03 -10.16
N LEU A 40 -1.34 -4.03 -10.54
CA LEU A 40 0.05 -3.89 -10.12
C LEU A 40 0.15 -2.77 -9.09
N VAL A 41 0.63 -3.10 -7.89
CA VAL A 41 0.91 -2.13 -6.83
C VAL A 41 2.41 -2.13 -6.56
N SER A 42 3.07 -0.99 -6.78
CA SER A 42 4.53 -0.89 -6.69
C SER A 42 4.95 0.40 -5.99
N ALA A 43 6.03 0.31 -5.21
CA ALA A 43 6.71 1.47 -4.68
C ALA A 43 7.68 2.03 -5.73
N MET A 44 7.57 3.32 -6.05
CA MET A 44 8.49 3.99 -6.99
C MET A 44 9.84 4.37 -6.35
N HIS A 45 10.06 4.02 -5.07
CA HIS A 45 11.27 4.31 -4.32
C HIS A 45 11.95 3.01 -3.91
N ILE A 46 13.26 2.88 -4.16
CA ILE A 46 14.05 1.67 -3.88
C ILE A 46 14.23 1.36 -2.38
N THR A 47 13.91 2.32 -1.51
CA THR A 47 13.97 2.19 -0.06
C THR A 47 12.59 1.93 0.58
N ALA A 48 11.57 1.71 -0.24
CA ALA A 48 10.23 1.31 0.17
C ALA A 48 9.81 0.02 -0.55
N GLY A 49 8.83 -0.68 0.01
CA GLY A 49 8.29 -1.91 -0.57
C GLY A 49 6.79 -1.99 -0.39
N VAL A 50 6.14 -2.71 -1.30
CA VAL A 50 4.73 -3.11 -1.16
C VAL A 50 4.71 -4.60 -0.92
N TRP A 51 3.98 -5.02 0.10
CA TRP A 51 3.79 -6.44 0.42
C TRP A 51 2.34 -6.71 0.83
N VAL A 52 1.97 -7.98 0.90
CA VAL A 52 0.67 -8.42 1.40
C VAL A 52 0.91 -9.32 2.60
N ASN A 53 0.31 -8.96 3.73
CA ASN A 53 0.34 -9.76 4.95
C ASN A 53 -0.95 -9.51 5.76
N ASP A 54 -1.20 -10.34 6.78
CA ASP A 54 -2.29 -10.10 7.72
C ASP A 54 -2.15 -8.76 8.46
N GLN A 55 -3.30 -8.20 8.84
CA GLN A 55 -3.35 -6.99 9.65
C GLN A 55 -3.62 -7.38 11.10
N VAL A 56 -2.60 -7.27 11.96
CA VAL A 56 -2.80 -7.26 13.41
C VAL A 56 -3.01 -5.82 13.88
N SER A 57 -4.10 -5.57 14.62
CA SER A 57 -4.48 -4.24 15.08
C SER A 57 -3.35 -3.49 15.80
N LYS A 58 -3.26 -2.16 15.60
CA LYS A 58 -2.24 -1.25 16.17
C LYS A 58 -2.32 -1.05 17.71
N SER A 59 -2.63 -2.07 18.49
CA SER A 59 -2.38 -2.06 19.94
C SER A 59 -0.99 -2.59 20.31
N GLY A 60 -0.18 -3.10 19.37
CA GLY A 60 1.14 -3.67 19.73
C GLY A 60 2.23 -3.71 18.67
N VAL A 61 1.97 -3.48 17.38
CA VAL A 61 2.97 -3.76 16.32
C VAL A 61 3.50 -2.47 15.69
N ALA A 62 4.29 -1.71 16.43
CA ALA A 62 5.29 -0.73 15.93
C ALA A 62 6.10 -0.07 17.07
N ARG A 63 6.35 -0.77 18.19
CA ARG A 63 7.26 -0.28 19.24
C ARG A 63 8.23 -1.37 19.67
N ARG A 64 9.14 -1.73 18.79
CA ARG A 64 10.49 -2.26 19.11
C ARG A 64 11.07 -2.86 17.84
N GLU A 65 11.94 -2.10 17.19
CA GLU A 65 13.25 -2.59 16.77
C GLU A 65 14.19 -1.38 16.76
N THR A 66 14.47 -0.88 17.97
CA THR A 66 15.64 -0.03 18.20
C THR A 66 16.84 -0.97 18.28
N ARG A 67 17.50 -1.18 17.15
CA ARG A 67 18.91 -1.54 17.06
C ARG A 67 19.49 -0.98 15.77
#